data_AF-A0A4R8M3Z7-F1
#
_entry.id   AF-A0A4R8M3Z7-F1
#
_cell.length_a   1.000
_cell.length_b   1.000
_cell.length_c   1.000
_cell.angle_alpha   90.00
_cell.angle_beta   90.00
_cell.angle_gamma   90.00
#
_symmetry.space_group_name_H-M   'P 1'
#
loop_
_entity.id
_entity.type
_entity.pdbx_description
1 polymer ?
#
loop_
_entity_poly.entity_id
_entity_poly.type
_entity_poly.pdbx_seq_one_letter_code
_entity_poly.pdbx_strand_id
1 'polypeptide(L)'
;MNRNFFLEETDLTLDVVILLISGLMMVLTGILLFPVTRGTIPYYENGVYGLVLFLFALQIVLLGKTPFGDMKRSNPLLIAGLAVASAGIVTCFIPGIFSRFPAMLLFLCFTPGGTALLVHLFLAPDRFRVWARLGGMFHLLWIGCAAVYLLSMLMGVLVLKQGLFSGDETAAAVLVFGSAILFLAAVLKRIYSRHPLPEEKERGSGTLSADHSVILLTGIFMVLLGFFLVPVSLGMLPFAASAQLGLLMVIMALKMLSTGSTPIGAFRRTRLVVFCGVLFAALGIVSCIVPGILVPLLTVLIGILNIAGGVMGLRGTLSGIPKRGGDPVPPILVRLNLSQIVLNLLSIMFGTSMLFPGLLPSLVTGLILAANGGVLLYLLRILTLLEKMAGTAAESPHSGGTAGMSRSNGA
;
A
#
# COMPACT_ATOMS: atom_id res chain seq x y z
N MET A 1 -6.01 1.82 -33.44
CA MET A 1 -6.02 1.44 -32.01
C MET A 1 -6.74 2.53 -31.23
N ASN A 2 -7.91 2.25 -30.63
CA ASN A 2 -8.89 3.27 -30.25
C ASN A 2 -8.45 4.04 -28.98
N ARG A 3 -8.16 5.34 -29.09
CA ARG A 3 -7.66 6.20 -27.99
C ARG A 3 -8.59 6.23 -26.77
N ASN A 4 -9.88 5.95 -26.98
CA ASN A 4 -10.90 5.91 -25.94
C ASN A 4 -10.78 4.68 -25.01
N PHE A 5 -10.16 3.58 -25.45
CA PHE A 5 -10.00 2.39 -24.63
C PHE A 5 -9.04 2.61 -23.45
N PHE A 6 -7.98 3.41 -23.65
CA PHE A 6 -6.98 3.67 -22.61
C PHE A 6 -7.43 4.67 -21.54
N LEU A 7 -8.42 5.51 -21.87
CA LEU A 7 -8.95 6.56 -21.00
C LEU A 7 -10.20 6.12 -20.21
N GLU A 8 -10.67 4.90 -20.42
CA GLU A 8 -11.84 4.37 -19.72
C GLU A 8 -11.53 4.22 -18.23
N GLU A 9 -12.42 4.77 -17.39
CA GLU A 9 -12.31 4.69 -15.93
C GLU A 9 -12.46 3.23 -15.49
N THR A 10 -11.55 2.81 -14.62
CA THR A 10 -11.57 1.48 -14.04
C THR A 10 -11.75 1.62 -12.54
N ASP A 11 -12.89 1.18 -12.05
CA ASP A 11 -13.11 1.07 -10.62
C ASP A 11 -12.50 -0.24 -10.11
N LEU A 12 -11.41 -0.11 -9.36
CA LEU A 12 -10.77 -1.23 -8.66
C LEU A 12 -10.95 -0.99 -7.17
N THR A 13 -11.63 -1.92 -6.51
CA THR A 13 -11.71 -1.93 -5.06
C THR A 13 -10.35 -2.25 -4.45
N LEU A 14 -10.10 -1.74 -3.25
CA LEU A 14 -8.78 -1.82 -2.60
C LEU A 14 -8.32 -3.25 -2.33
N ASP A 15 -9.25 -4.17 -2.06
CA ASP A 15 -8.98 -5.60 -1.92
C ASP A 15 -8.51 -6.24 -3.23
N VAL A 16 -9.12 -5.91 -4.37
CA VAL A 16 -8.67 -6.38 -5.69
C VAL A 16 -7.27 -5.84 -6.01
N VAL A 17 -6.98 -4.58 -5.66
CA VAL A 17 -5.64 -3.99 -5.85
C VAL A 17 -4.58 -4.74 -5.04
N ILE A 18 -4.83 -4.99 -3.75
CA ILE A 18 -3.85 -5.68 -2.91
C ILE A 18 -3.68 -7.14 -3.35
N LEU A 19 -4.76 -7.83 -3.74
CA LEU A 19 -4.68 -9.17 -4.31
C LEU A 19 -3.92 -9.19 -5.64
N LEU A 20 -4.11 -8.20 -6.50
CA LEU A 20 -3.38 -8.07 -7.76
C LEU A 20 -1.87 -7.92 -7.53
N ILE A 21 -1.45 -7.03 -6.63
CA ILE A 21 -0.04 -6.84 -6.28
C ILE A 21 0.53 -8.12 -5.62
N SER A 22 -0.23 -8.76 -4.73
CA SER A 22 0.21 -9.98 -4.04
C SER A 22 0.34 -11.17 -4.98
N GLY A 23 -0.62 -11.37 -5.89
CA GLY A 23 -0.58 -12.41 -6.90
C GLY A 23 0.55 -12.19 -7.90
N LEU A 24 0.75 -10.94 -8.35
CA LEU A 24 1.88 -10.56 -9.19
C LEU A 24 3.22 -10.85 -8.50
N MET A 25 3.31 -10.55 -7.20
CA MET A 25 4.49 -10.81 -6.39
C MET A 25 4.84 -12.29 -6.34
N MET A 26 3.85 -13.14 -6.07
CA MET A 26 4.05 -14.60 -6.03
C MET A 26 4.38 -15.17 -7.41
N VAL A 27 3.69 -14.72 -8.47
CA VAL A 27 4.00 -15.17 -9.84
C VAL A 27 5.42 -14.78 -10.23
N LEU A 28 5.83 -13.52 -10.04
CA LEU A 28 7.18 -13.09 -10.37
C LEU A 28 8.24 -13.83 -9.54
N THR A 29 7.97 -14.07 -8.26
CA THR A 29 8.84 -14.89 -7.41
C THR A 29 8.99 -16.30 -7.99
N GLY A 30 7.89 -16.97 -8.32
CA GLY A 30 7.93 -18.31 -8.90
C GLY A 30 8.63 -18.37 -10.26
N ILE A 31 8.43 -17.38 -11.14
CA ILE A 31 9.13 -17.30 -12.43
C ILE A 31 10.64 -17.15 -12.21
N LEU A 32 11.04 -16.26 -11.30
CA LEU A 32 12.44 -15.94 -11.05
C LEU A 32 13.16 -17.03 -10.25
N LEU A 33 12.44 -17.88 -9.53
CA LEU A 33 13.05 -18.99 -8.81
C LEU A 33 13.70 -20.03 -9.75
N PHE A 34 13.16 -20.30 -10.95
CA PHE A 34 13.79 -21.23 -11.90
C PHE A 34 15.21 -20.84 -12.36
N PRO A 35 15.49 -19.59 -12.77
CA PRO A 35 16.86 -19.17 -13.06
C PRO A 35 17.73 -19.10 -11.79
N VAL A 36 17.17 -18.82 -10.62
CA VAL A 36 17.89 -18.86 -9.33
C VAL A 36 18.35 -20.27 -8.99
N THR A 37 17.49 -21.28 -9.16
CA THR A 37 17.80 -22.69 -8.82
C THR A 37 18.92 -23.25 -9.69
N ARG A 38 19.02 -22.73 -10.92
CA ARG A 38 20.11 -23.00 -11.88
C ARG A 38 21.38 -22.18 -11.62
N GLY A 39 21.39 -21.32 -10.61
CA GLY A 39 22.53 -20.47 -10.26
C GLY A 39 22.81 -19.31 -11.24
N THR A 40 21.84 -18.96 -12.11
CA THR A 40 22.06 -17.95 -13.16
C THR A 40 21.85 -16.51 -12.68
N ILE A 41 21.00 -16.30 -11.67
CA ILE A 41 20.72 -14.98 -11.08
C ILE A 41 20.74 -15.05 -9.54
N PRO A 42 21.11 -13.96 -8.85
CA PRO A 42 21.11 -13.92 -7.39
C PRO A 42 19.69 -13.88 -6.83
N TYR A 43 19.50 -14.41 -5.64
CA TYR A 43 18.22 -14.42 -4.92
C TYR A 43 18.35 -13.72 -3.57
N TYR A 44 17.44 -12.78 -3.30
CA TYR A 44 17.38 -12.05 -2.04
C TYR A 44 16.16 -12.46 -1.22
N GLU A 45 16.34 -13.48 -0.38
CA GLU A 45 15.31 -14.08 0.46
C GLU A 45 14.62 -13.08 1.41
N ASN A 46 15.40 -12.28 2.14
CA ASN A 46 14.85 -11.26 3.06
C ASN A 46 14.00 -10.22 2.31
N GLY A 47 14.30 -9.94 1.05
CA GLY A 47 13.49 -9.06 0.20
C GLY A 47 12.11 -9.64 -0.08
N VAL A 48 12.03 -10.94 -0.40
CA VAL A 48 10.77 -11.67 -0.57
C VAL A 48 9.98 -11.67 0.73
N TYR A 49 10.60 -12.09 1.83
CA TYR A 49 9.92 -12.19 3.12
C TYR A 49 9.40 -10.84 3.62
N GLY A 50 10.24 -9.80 3.56
CA GLY A 50 9.85 -8.45 3.94
C GLY A 50 8.70 -7.92 3.08
N LEU A 51 8.70 -8.20 1.78
CA LEU A 51 7.64 -7.76 0.88
C LEU A 51 6.31 -8.48 1.16
N VAL A 52 6.32 -9.78 1.43
CA VAL A 52 5.09 -10.51 1.83
C VAL A 52 4.54 -9.96 3.15
N LEU A 53 5.40 -9.74 4.15
CA LEU A 53 4.98 -9.16 5.43
C LEU A 53 4.37 -7.76 5.23
N PHE A 54 4.98 -6.95 4.38
CA PHE A 54 4.45 -5.64 4.03
C PHE A 54 3.07 -5.74 3.35
N LEU A 55 2.86 -6.70 2.44
CA LEU A 55 1.54 -6.93 1.81
C LEU A 55 0.48 -7.42 2.80
N PHE A 56 0.83 -8.26 3.78
CA PHE A 56 -0.08 -8.60 4.89
C PHE A 56 -0.42 -7.37 5.74
N ALA A 57 0.58 -6.55 6.06
CA ALA A 57 0.37 -5.33 6.81
C ALA A 57 -0.58 -4.36 6.08
N LEU A 58 -0.47 -4.26 4.75
CA LEU A 58 -1.41 -3.49 3.94
C LEU A 58 -2.86 -3.98 4.13
N GLN A 59 -3.09 -5.29 4.10
CA GLN A 59 -4.44 -5.84 4.31
C GLN A 59 -4.99 -5.50 5.71
N ILE A 60 -4.15 -5.57 6.74
CA ILE A 60 -4.53 -5.25 8.11
C ILE A 60 -4.84 -3.76 8.25
N VAL A 61 -3.96 -2.89 7.78
CA VAL A 61 -4.05 -1.43 7.95
C VAL A 61 -5.16 -0.82 7.09
N LEU A 62 -5.28 -1.27 5.83
CA LEU A 62 -6.18 -0.67 4.84
C LEU A 62 -7.57 -1.30 4.84
N LEU A 63 -7.67 -2.61 4.99
CA LEU A 63 -8.95 -3.34 4.89
C LEU A 63 -9.48 -3.82 6.24
N GLY A 64 -8.69 -3.75 7.32
CA GLY A 64 -9.03 -4.40 8.60
C GLY A 64 -9.05 -5.93 8.51
N LYS A 65 -8.54 -6.51 7.41
CA LYS A 65 -8.50 -7.96 7.19
C LYS A 65 -7.22 -8.51 7.81
N THR A 66 -7.38 -9.47 8.70
CA THR A 66 -6.25 -10.18 9.31
C THR A 66 -6.04 -11.51 8.60
N PRO A 67 -4.83 -12.09 8.68
CA PRO A 67 -4.61 -13.45 8.21
C PRO A 67 -5.56 -14.47 8.87
N PHE A 68 -6.14 -14.17 10.04
CA PHE A 68 -7.05 -15.05 10.77
C PHE A 68 -8.54 -14.81 10.46
N GLY A 69 -8.89 -13.78 9.67
CA GLY A 69 -10.26 -13.44 9.33
C GLY A 69 -10.56 -11.94 9.28
N ASP A 70 -11.81 -11.63 8.94
CA ASP A 70 -12.34 -10.27 8.90
C ASP A 70 -12.50 -9.73 10.33
N MET A 71 -11.83 -8.63 10.66
CA MET A 71 -12.01 -7.91 11.93
C MET A 71 -12.52 -6.50 11.66
N LYS A 72 -13.31 -5.95 12.59
CA LYS A 72 -13.65 -4.53 12.52
C LYS A 72 -12.39 -3.69 12.67
N ARG A 73 -12.28 -2.66 11.86
CA ARG A 73 -11.16 -1.75 11.91
C ARG A 73 -11.12 -1.07 13.27
N SER A 74 -9.98 -1.16 13.94
CA SER A 74 -9.81 -0.64 15.29
C SER A 74 -8.38 -0.14 15.48
N ASN A 75 -8.18 0.78 16.43
CA ASN A 75 -6.86 1.30 16.77
C ASN A 75 -5.82 0.22 17.14
N PRO A 76 -6.13 -0.80 17.97
CA PRO A 76 -5.15 -1.86 18.25
C PRO A 76 -4.78 -2.64 16.99
N LEU A 77 -5.75 -2.87 16.09
CA LEU A 77 -5.50 -3.55 14.83
C LEU A 77 -4.61 -2.73 13.89
N LEU A 78 -4.80 -1.40 13.86
CA LEU A 78 -3.94 -0.49 13.12
C LEU A 78 -2.50 -0.54 13.65
N ILE A 79 -2.31 -0.52 14.98
CA ILE A 79 -0.99 -0.61 15.61
C ILE A 79 -0.31 -1.94 15.29
N ALA A 80 -1.06 -3.05 15.39
CA ALA A 80 -0.55 -4.38 15.03
C ALA A 80 -0.13 -4.45 13.55
N GLY A 81 -0.99 -3.98 12.64
CA GLY A 81 -0.67 -3.89 11.22
C GLY A 81 0.56 -3.02 10.95
N LEU A 82 0.71 -1.92 11.68
CA LEU A 82 1.87 -1.06 11.55
C LEU A 82 3.16 -1.67 12.08
N ALA A 83 3.09 -2.46 13.15
CA ALA A 83 4.22 -3.24 13.64
C ALA A 83 4.67 -4.29 12.61
N VAL A 84 3.71 -4.99 11.98
CA VAL A 84 4.01 -5.94 10.89
C VAL A 84 4.59 -5.24 9.67
N ALA A 85 4.07 -4.05 9.29
CA ALA A 85 4.63 -3.24 8.21
C ALA A 85 6.09 -2.86 8.50
N SER A 86 6.35 -2.38 9.72
CA SER A 86 7.69 -2.00 10.16
C SER A 86 8.64 -3.19 10.10
N ALA A 87 8.22 -4.36 10.61
CA ALA A 87 9.00 -5.59 10.50
C ALA A 87 9.30 -5.98 9.05
N GLY A 88 8.31 -5.88 8.15
CA GLY A 88 8.49 -6.12 6.72
C GLY A 88 9.49 -5.17 6.07
N ILE A 89 9.37 -3.87 6.35
CA ILE A 89 10.28 -2.82 5.87
C ILE A 89 11.72 -3.08 6.33
N VAL A 90 11.93 -3.33 7.63
CA VAL A 90 13.28 -3.60 8.16
C VAL A 90 13.85 -4.87 7.57
N THR A 91 13.04 -5.93 7.43
CA THR A 91 13.47 -7.20 6.80
C THR A 91 13.93 -6.98 5.36
N CYS A 92 13.22 -6.15 4.58
CA CYS A 92 13.66 -5.81 3.23
C CYS A 92 15.03 -5.12 3.21
N PHE A 93 15.25 -4.15 4.11
CA PHE A 93 16.40 -3.26 4.02
C PHE A 93 17.67 -3.80 4.62
N ILE A 94 17.56 -4.50 5.75
CA ILE A 94 18.71 -4.89 6.54
C ILE A 94 18.83 -6.41 6.56
N PRO A 95 19.64 -6.97 5.65
CA PRO A 95 19.80 -8.40 5.58
C PRO A 95 20.40 -8.94 6.89
N GLY A 96 19.83 -10.04 7.38
CA GLY A 96 20.42 -10.79 8.48
C GLY A 96 20.12 -10.30 9.90
N ILE A 97 19.54 -9.10 10.11
CA ILE A 97 19.20 -8.63 11.48
C ILE A 97 18.24 -9.59 12.18
N PHE A 98 17.22 -10.08 11.46
CA PHE A 98 16.12 -10.83 12.04
C PHE A 98 16.08 -12.30 11.65
N SER A 99 17.10 -12.84 10.97
CA SER A 99 17.21 -14.17 10.33
C SER A 99 15.95 -15.08 10.36
N ARG A 100 15.51 -15.58 11.53
CA ARG A 100 14.32 -16.46 11.66
C ARG A 100 12.98 -15.79 11.94
N PHE A 101 12.98 -14.58 12.49
CA PHE A 101 11.77 -13.88 12.90
C PHE A 101 10.79 -13.61 11.74
N PRO A 102 11.21 -13.15 10.54
CA PRO A 102 10.31 -12.93 9.42
C PRO A 102 9.69 -14.25 8.92
N ALA A 103 10.50 -15.31 8.84
CA ALA A 103 10.04 -16.64 8.45
C ALA A 103 9.00 -17.20 9.44
N MET A 104 9.21 -17.01 10.74
CA MET A 104 8.27 -17.42 11.79
C MET A 104 6.96 -16.61 11.73
N LEU A 105 7.05 -15.30 11.49
CA LEU A 105 5.88 -14.44 11.34
C LEU A 105 5.09 -14.81 10.07
N LEU A 106 5.76 -15.08 8.96
CA LEU A 106 5.15 -15.56 7.73
C LEU A 106 4.51 -16.92 7.90
N PHE A 107 5.16 -17.86 8.57
CA PHE A 107 4.58 -19.15 8.90
C PHE A 107 3.27 -18.98 9.69
N LEU A 108 3.25 -18.08 10.67
CA LEU A 108 2.07 -17.76 11.46
C LEU A 108 0.98 -17.09 10.60
N CYS A 109 1.34 -16.17 9.71
CA CYS A 109 0.36 -15.54 8.81
C CYS A 109 -0.22 -16.54 7.80
N PHE A 110 0.59 -17.44 7.26
CA PHE A 110 0.19 -18.35 6.19
C PHE A 110 -0.50 -19.63 6.68
N THR A 111 0.00 -20.24 7.75
CA THR A 111 -0.45 -21.56 8.20
C THR A 111 -1.66 -21.46 9.13
N PRO A 112 -1.58 -20.93 10.37
CA PRO A 112 -2.78 -20.76 11.18
C PRO A 112 -3.73 -19.70 10.59
N GLY A 113 -3.24 -18.71 9.85
CA GLY A 113 -4.12 -17.81 9.10
C GLY A 113 -4.91 -18.51 7.99
N GLY A 114 -4.23 -19.26 7.11
CA GLY A 114 -4.88 -20.04 6.06
C GLY A 114 -5.88 -21.06 6.61
N THR A 115 -5.53 -21.75 7.70
CA THR A 115 -6.44 -22.72 8.35
C THR A 115 -7.66 -22.03 8.94
N ALA A 116 -7.50 -20.92 9.66
CA ALA A 116 -8.61 -20.15 10.20
C ALA A 116 -9.57 -19.68 9.10
N LEU A 117 -9.02 -19.16 7.98
CA LEU A 117 -9.81 -18.73 6.83
C LEU A 117 -10.55 -19.89 6.15
N LEU A 118 -9.90 -21.06 6.03
CA LEU A 118 -10.53 -22.26 5.48
C LEU A 118 -11.65 -22.77 6.39
N VAL A 119 -11.41 -22.82 7.70
CA VAL A 119 -12.40 -23.18 8.72
C VAL A 119 -13.61 -22.23 8.64
N HIS A 120 -13.38 -20.92 8.61
CA HIS A 120 -14.45 -19.92 8.44
C HIS A 120 -15.22 -20.07 7.13
N LEU A 121 -14.55 -20.49 6.03
CA LEU A 121 -15.21 -20.75 4.76
C LEU A 121 -16.22 -21.90 4.85
N PHE A 122 -15.91 -22.97 5.61
CA PHE A 122 -16.80 -24.12 5.80
C PHE A 122 -17.86 -23.89 6.88
N LEU A 123 -17.53 -23.15 7.95
CA LEU A 123 -18.39 -22.93 9.12
C LEU A 123 -19.30 -21.69 9.01
N ALA A 124 -19.34 -20.98 7.88
CA ALA A 124 -20.24 -19.85 7.66
C ALA A 124 -21.55 -20.31 6.96
N PRO A 125 -22.58 -20.78 7.70
CA PRO A 125 -23.79 -21.39 7.13
C PRO A 125 -24.59 -20.43 6.23
N ASP A 126 -24.56 -19.13 6.52
CA ASP A 126 -25.30 -18.13 5.77
C ASP A 126 -24.64 -17.77 4.44
N ARG A 127 -23.29 -17.68 4.39
CA ARG A 127 -22.56 -17.35 3.15
C ARG A 127 -22.62 -18.49 2.14
N PHE A 128 -22.46 -19.73 2.60
CA PHE A 128 -22.49 -20.91 1.74
C PHE A 128 -23.86 -21.10 1.07
N ARG A 129 -24.97 -20.96 1.82
CA ARG A 129 -26.32 -21.06 1.24
C ARG A 129 -26.61 -19.95 0.24
N VAL A 130 -26.14 -18.73 0.51
CA VAL A 130 -26.33 -17.59 -0.42
C VAL A 130 -25.53 -17.82 -1.71
N TRP A 131 -24.28 -18.26 -1.61
CA TRP A 131 -23.43 -18.52 -2.78
C TRP A 131 -23.91 -19.72 -3.61
N ALA A 132 -24.39 -20.79 -2.95
CA ALA A 132 -24.96 -21.95 -3.61
C ALA A 132 -26.29 -21.63 -4.33
N ARG A 133 -27.11 -20.69 -3.80
CA ARG A 133 -28.34 -20.24 -4.47
C ARG A 133 -28.10 -19.33 -5.67
N LEU A 134 -27.06 -18.49 -5.62
CA LEU A 134 -26.74 -17.55 -6.69
C LEU A 134 -26.11 -18.22 -7.92
N GLY A 135 -25.46 -19.38 -7.76
CA GLY A 135 -24.94 -20.20 -8.85
C GLY A 135 -23.86 -19.53 -9.72
N GLY A 136 -23.16 -20.32 -10.53
CA GLY A 136 -22.19 -19.80 -11.51
C GLY A 136 -20.93 -19.16 -10.91
N MET A 137 -20.78 -17.83 -11.02
CA MET A 137 -19.54 -17.11 -10.65
C MET A 137 -19.18 -17.24 -9.15
N PHE A 138 -20.16 -17.45 -8.27
CA PHE A 138 -19.93 -17.66 -6.84
C PHE A 138 -19.29 -19.04 -6.55
N HIS A 139 -19.45 -20.04 -7.42
CA HIS A 139 -18.70 -21.29 -7.30
C HIS A 139 -17.22 -21.08 -7.63
N LEU A 140 -16.89 -20.29 -8.66
CA LEU A 140 -15.50 -19.94 -8.97
C LEU A 140 -14.85 -19.18 -7.80
N LEU A 141 -15.61 -18.30 -7.13
CA LEU A 141 -15.14 -17.58 -5.95
C LEU A 141 -14.80 -18.56 -4.81
N TRP A 142 -15.71 -19.49 -4.50
CA TRP A 142 -15.49 -20.48 -3.45
C TRP A 142 -14.30 -21.39 -3.74
N ILE A 143 -14.18 -21.92 -4.96
CA ILE A 143 -13.05 -22.75 -5.39
C ILE A 143 -11.74 -21.96 -5.30
N GLY A 144 -11.75 -20.70 -5.76
CA GLY A 144 -10.59 -19.82 -5.69
C GLY A 144 -10.13 -19.56 -4.26
N CYS A 145 -11.07 -19.25 -3.35
CA CYS A 145 -10.77 -19.06 -1.93
C CYS A 145 -10.19 -20.33 -1.29
N ALA A 146 -10.82 -21.49 -1.51
CA ALA A 146 -10.35 -22.77 -0.97
C ALA A 146 -8.93 -23.10 -1.49
N ALA A 147 -8.68 -22.91 -2.78
CA ALA A 147 -7.37 -23.13 -3.39
C ALA A 147 -6.30 -22.20 -2.78
N VAL A 148 -6.58 -20.90 -2.65
CA VAL A 148 -5.67 -19.93 -2.05
C VAL A 148 -5.37 -20.30 -0.59
N TYR A 149 -6.36 -20.69 0.21
CA TYR A 149 -6.13 -21.04 1.62
C TYR A 149 -5.35 -22.34 1.80
N LEU A 150 -5.60 -23.35 0.96
CA LEU A 150 -4.81 -24.59 1.00
C LEU A 150 -3.35 -24.35 0.57
N LEU A 151 -3.16 -23.62 -0.53
CA LEU A 151 -1.83 -23.27 -1.02
C LEU A 151 -1.10 -22.33 -0.05
N SER A 152 -1.82 -21.46 0.67
CA SER A 152 -1.20 -20.61 1.70
C SER A 152 -0.64 -21.44 2.84
N MET A 153 -1.34 -22.48 3.30
CA MET A 153 -0.81 -23.41 4.30
C MET A 153 0.47 -24.09 3.83
N LEU A 154 0.49 -24.56 2.57
CA LEU A 154 1.67 -25.16 1.96
C LEU A 154 2.85 -24.17 1.93
N MET A 155 2.61 -22.93 1.52
CA MET A 155 3.64 -21.88 1.51
C MET A 155 4.20 -21.61 2.90
N GLY A 156 3.33 -21.56 3.92
CA GLY A 156 3.79 -21.40 5.31
C GLY A 156 4.76 -22.51 5.72
N VAL A 157 4.44 -23.77 5.42
CA VAL A 157 5.32 -24.91 5.72
C VAL A 157 6.64 -24.82 4.94
N LEU A 158 6.60 -24.47 3.65
CA LEU A 158 7.79 -24.32 2.80
C LEU A 158 8.73 -23.21 3.29
N VAL A 159 8.18 -22.11 3.84
CA VAL A 159 8.99 -21.01 4.41
C VAL A 159 9.84 -21.48 5.60
N LEU A 160 9.33 -22.37 6.47
CA LEU A 160 10.13 -22.90 7.58
C LEU A 160 11.00 -24.09 7.19
N LYS A 161 10.54 -24.93 6.26
CA LYS A 161 11.24 -26.15 5.83
C LYS A 161 11.60 -26.05 4.35
N GLN A 162 12.60 -25.21 4.07
CA GLN A 162 13.10 -24.96 2.71
C GLN A 162 13.67 -26.21 2.01
N GLY A 163 14.00 -27.27 2.74
CA GLY A 163 14.47 -28.56 2.18
C GLY A 163 13.38 -29.59 1.91
N LEU A 164 12.10 -29.24 2.08
CA LEU A 164 11.00 -30.21 1.85
C LEU A 164 10.81 -30.51 0.36
N PHE A 165 10.94 -29.50 -0.49
CA PHE A 165 10.83 -29.58 -1.94
C PHE A 165 12.17 -29.24 -2.57
N SER A 166 12.41 -29.77 -3.78
CA SER A 166 13.46 -29.26 -4.64
C SER A 166 13.18 -27.80 -5.01
N GLY A 167 14.22 -27.10 -5.46
CA GLY A 167 14.10 -25.69 -5.80
C GLY A 167 13.09 -25.44 -6.94
N ASP A 168 13.06 -26.31 -7.95
CA ASP A 168 12.11 -26.20 -9.08
C ASP A 168 10.67 -26.54 -8.66
N GLU A 169 10.47 -27.48 -7.75
CA GLU A 169 9.16 -27.79 -7.17
C GLU A 169 8.64 -26.61 -6.32
N THR A 170 9.53 -25.97 -5.56
CA THR A 170 9.19 -24.76 -4.80
C THR A 170 8.78 -23.63 -5.74
N ALA A 171 9.52 -23.42 -6.83
CA ALA A 171 9.19 -22.43 -7.87
C ALA A 171 7.79 -22.70 -8.46
N ALA A 172 7.50 -23.94 -8.83
CA ALA A 172 6.21 -24.35 -9.37
C ALA A 172 5.07 -24.14 -8.35
N ALA A 173 5.27 -24.51 -7.08
CA ALA A 173 4.28 -24.32 -6.03
C ALA A 173 3.97 -22.82 -5.84
N VAL A 174 5.00 -21.97 -5.78
CA VAL A 174 4.84 -20.51 -5.64
C VAL A 174 4.11 -19.90 -6.85
N LEU A 175 4.39 -20.38 -8.07
CA LEU A 175 3.67 -19.98 -9.27
C LEU A 175 2.19 -20.32 -9.25
N VAL A 176 1.87 -21.55 -8.84
CA VAL A 176 0.49 -22.03 -8.73
C VAL A 176 -0.25 -21.18 -7.69
N PHE A 177 0.38 -20.89 -6.56
CA PHE A 177 -0.18 -20.01 -5.54
C PHE A 177 -0.43 -18.59 -6.06
N GLY A 178 0.55 -17.98 -6.73
CA GLY A 178 0.37 -16.65 -7.33
C GLY A 178 -0.74 -16.61 -8.36
N SER A 179 -0.83 -17.64 -9.20
CA SER A 179 -1.87 -17.78 -10.22
C SER A 179 -3.26 -17.94 -9.59
N ALA A 180 -3.38 -18.67 -8.47
CA ALA A 180 -4.63 -18.78 -7.71
C ALA A 180 -5.07 -17.43 -7.11
N ILE A 181 -4.12 -16.62 -6.60
CA ILE A 181 -4.42 -15.26 -6.09
C ILE A 181 -4.88 -14.35 -7.22
N LEU A 182 -4.20 -14.36 -8.38
CA LEU A 182 -4.60 -13.56 -9.55
C LEU A 182 -5.96 -13.98 -10.10
N PHE A 183 -6.23 -15.28 -10.14
CA PHE A 183 -7.54 -15.81 -10.50
C PHE A 183 -8.62 -15.29 -9.54
N LEU A 184 -8.37 -15.34 -8.22
CA LEU A 184 -9.30 -14.82 -7.22
C LEU A 184 -9.55 -13.31 -7.40
N ALA A 185 -8.49 -12.52 -7.65
CA ALA A 185 -8.61 -11.09 -7.93
C ALA A 185 -9.48 -10.82 -9.18
N ALA A 186 -9.31 -11.62 -10.24
CA ALA A 186 -10.09 -11.49 -11.47
C ALA A 186 -11.57 -11.87 -11.28
N VAL A 187 -11.85 -12.94 -10.52
CA VAL A 187 -13.22 -13.35 -10.16
C VAL A 187 -13.88 -12.25 -9.34
N LEU A 188 -13.19 -11.73 -8.33
CA LEU A 188 -13.72 -10.69 -7.43
C LEU A 188 -14.02 -9.38 -8.19
N LYS A 189 -13.11 -8.96 -9.07
CA LYS A 189 -13.34 -7.82 -9.97
C LYS A 189 -14.61 -7.99 -10.81
N ARG A 190 -14.84 -9.18 -11.38
CA ARG A 190 -16.03 -9.48 -12.17
C ARG A 190 -17.31 -9.43 -11.35
N ILE A 191 -17.25 -9.91 -10.09
CA ILE A 191 -18.39 -9.88 -9.17
C ILE A 191 -18.74 -8.44 -8.83
N TYR A 192 -17.76 -7.62 -8.42
CA TYR A 192 -18.01 -6.20 -8.08
C TYR A 192 -18.50 -5.38 -9.27
N SER A 193 -18.04 -5.67 -10.48
CA SER A 193 -18.54 -5.01 -11.69
C SER A 193 -20.00 -5.35 -12.01
N ARG A 194 -20.52 -6.49 -11.55
CA ARG A 194 -21.91 -6.94 -11.80
C ARG A 194 -22.84 -6.68 -10.63
N HIS A 195 -22.30 -6.68 -9.42
CA HIS A 195 -22.98 -6.38 -8.18
C HIS A 195 -22.18 -5.28 -7.47
N PRO A 196 -22.42 -3.99 -7.80
CA PRO A 196 -21.84 -2.90 -7.05
C PRO A 196 -22.30 -3.07 -5.61
N LEU A 197 -21.36 -3.22 -4.67
CA LEU A 197 -21.74 -3.15 -3.26
C LEU A 197 -22.32 -1.76 -3.02
N PRO A 198 -23.42 -1.62 -2.26
CA PRO A 198 -23.74 -0.33 -1.68
C PRO A 198 -22.48 0.14 -0.98
N GLU A 199 -21.98 1.34 -1.32
CA GLU A 199 -20.90 1.96 -0.55
C GLU A 199 -21.32 1.85 0.92
N GLU A 200 -20.63 1.00 1.69
CA GLU A 200 -20.76 1.02 3.13
C GLU A 200 -20.19 2.37 3.53
N LYS A 201 -21.07 3.38 3.53
CA LYS A 201 -20.86 4.73 4.03
C LYS A 201 -20.08 4.54 5.32
N GLU A 202 -18.78 4.87 5.32
CA GLU A 202 -17.82 4.56 6.38
C GLU A 202 -18.45 4.82 7.75
N ARG A 203 -19.12 3.80 8.30
CA ARG A 203 -20.01 3.96 9.44
C ARG A 203 -19.14 3.82 10.66
N GLY A 204 -18.66 4.96 11.13
CA GLY A 204 -18.45 5.24 12.54
C GLY A 204 -17.54 4.24 13.27
N SER A 205 -16.24 4.34 13.02
CA SER A 205 -15.24 4.15 14.07
C SER A 205 -14.10 5.11 13.75
N GLY A 206 -13.49 5.76 14.74
CA GLY A 206 -12.45 6.78 14.58
C GLY A 206 -11.12 6.29 13.97
N THR A 207 -11.17 5.48 12.91
CA THR A 207 -10.09 4.87 12.17
C THR A 207 -9.88 5.63 10.85
N LEU A 208 -8.62 5.99 10.56
CA LEU A 208 -8.18 6.78 9.41
C LEU A 208 -8.73 6.28 8.06
N SER A 209 -9.16 7.15 7.14
CA SER A 209 -9.54 6.74 5.76
C SER A 209 -8.43 5.93 5.05
N ALA A 210 -8.77 5.18 3.99
CA ALA A 210 -7.81 4.39 3.22
C ALA A 210 -6.64 5.25 2.70
N ASP A 211 -6.94 6.46 2.20
CA ASP A 211 -5.94 7.41 1.69
C ASP A 211 -4.98 7.86 2.81
N HIS A 212 -5.55 8.21 3.96
CA HIS A 212 -4.82 8.54 5.18
C HIS A 212 -3.90 7.41 5.65
N SER A 213 -4.31 6.17 5.43
CA SER A 213 -3.58 4.98 5.86
C SER A 213 -2.41 4.66 4.92
N VAL A 214 -2.57 4.91 3.62
CA VAL A 214 -1.46 4.85 2.65
C VAL A 214 -0.46 5.97 2.91
N ILE A 215 -0.91 7.17 3.27
CA ILE A 215 -0.05 8.29 3.70
C ILE A 215 0.74 7.90 4.97
N LEU A 216 0.07 7.36 5.98
CA LEU A 216 0.68 6.87 7.22
C LEU A 216 1.79 5.85 6.94
N LEU A 217 1.48 4.84 6.12
CA LEU A 217 2.42 3.77 5.80
C LEU A 217 3.61 4.29 4.99
N THR A 218 3.39 5.20 4.05
CA THR A 218 4.47 5.87 3.31
C THR A 218 5.36 6.68 4.27
N GLY A 219 4.75 7.43 5.19
CA GLY A 219 5.49 8.25 6.16
C GLY A 219 6.38 7.39 7.04
N ILE A 220 5.87 6.27 7.52
CA ILE A 220 6.64 5.35 8.38
C ILE A 220 7.74 4.64 7.61
N PHE A 221 7.47 4.21 6.38
CA PHE A 221 8.51 3.73 5.47
C PHE A 221 9.66 4.75 5.33
N MET A 222 9.34 6.02 5.06
CA MET A 222 10.35 7.06 4.86
C MET A 222 11.13 7.39 6.14
N VAL A 223 10.45 7.43 7.30
CA VAL A 223 11.11 7.64 8.60
C VAL A 223 12.04 6.49 8.96
N LEU A 224 11.58 5.24 8.86
CA LEU A 224 12.39 4.07 9.15
C LEU A 224 13.61 4.01 8.22
N LEU A 225 13.40 4.25 6.93
CA LEU A 225 14.47 4.25 5.95
C LEU A 225 15.51 5.34 6.24
N GLY A 226 15.08 6.57 6.52
CA GLY A 226 15.99 7.65 6.89
C GLY A 226 16.74 7.37 8.19
N PHE A 227 16.07 6.79 9.18
CA PHE A 227 16.68 6.36 10.44
C PHE A 227 17.77 5.29 10.22
N PHE A 228 17.50 4.26 9.42
CA PHE A 228 18.47 3.18 9.15
C PHE A 228 19.58 3.57 8.19
N LEU A 229 19.38 4.58 7.33
CA LEU A 229 20.44 5.09 6.47
C LEU A 229 21.59 5.73 7.27
N VAL A 230 21.35 6.19 8.51
CA VAL A 230 22.40 6.73 9.39
C VAL A 230 23.45 5.67 9.76
N PRO A 231 23.10 4.56 10.46
CA PRO A 231 24.07 3.52 10.79
C PRO A 231 24.64 2.81 9.55
N VAL A 232 23.87 2.71 8.46
CA VAL A 232 24.38 2.20 7.18
C VAL A 232 25.48 3.11 6.61
N SER A 233 25.28 4.43 6.65
CA SER A 233 26.27 5.41 6.18
C SER A 233 27.55 5.39 7.02
N LEU A 234 27.44 5.01 8.30
CA LEU A 234 28.58 4.83 9.21
C LEU A 234 29.26 3.45 9.04
N GLY A 235 28.78 2.60 8.13
CA GLY A 235 29.30 1.25 7.91
C GLY A 235 28.94 0.24 9.00
N MET A 236 28.00 0.56 9.90
CA MET A 236 27.63 -0.31 11.03
C MET A 236 26.64 -1.41 10.64
N LEU A 237 25.86 -1.23 9.57
CA LEU A 237 24.81 -2.17 9.14
C LEU A 237 24.87 -2.44 7.64
N PRO A 238 24.59 -3.69 7.21
CA PRO A 238 24.46 -4.00 5.79
C PRO A 238 23.16 -3.41 5.22
N PHE A 239 23.11 -3.15 3.92
CA PHE A 239 21.97 -2.48 3.31
C PHE A 239 21.63 -2.98 1.92
N ALA A 240 20.36 -3.32 1.71
CA ALA A 240 19.83 -3.77 0.42
C ALA A 240 19.13 -2.63 -0.33
N ALA A 241 19.92 -1.79 -1.01
CA ALA A 241 19.39 -0.67 -1.81
C ALA A 241 18.36 -1.12 -2.87
N SER A 242 18.51 -2.33 -3.43
CA SER A 242 17.56 -2.89 -4.41
C SER A 242 16.15 -3.06 -3.81
N ALA A 243 16.07 -3.55 -2.56
CA ALA A 243 14.80 -3.75 -1.88
C ALA A 243 14.20 -2.43 -1.37
N GLN A 244 15.03 -1.45 -1.02
CA GLN A 244 14.58 -0.08 -0.73
C GLN A 244 13.82 0.52 -1.92
N LEU A 245 14.49 0.58 -3.08
CA LEU A 245 13.89 1.15 -4.29
C LEU A 245 12.69 0.32 -4.73
N GLY A 246 12.79 -1.01 -4.61
CA GLY A 246 11.73 -1.94 -4.94
C GLY A 246 10.46 -1.73 -4.11
N LEU A 247 10.60 -1.63 -2.79
CA LEU A 247 9.47 -1.41 -1.89
C LEU A 247 8.84 -0.02 -2.09
N LEU A 248 9.65 1.01 -2.36
CA LEU A 248 9.13 2.33 -2.72
C LEU A 248 8.29 2.29 -4.01
N MET A 249 8.75 1.56 -5.03
CA MET A 249 8.00 1.36 -6.28
C MET A 249 6.68 0.61 -6.05
N VAL A 250 6.66 -0.38 -5.17
CA VAL A 250 5.42 -1.08 -4.78
C VAL A 250 4.45 -0.14 -4.06
N ILE A 251 4.94 0.75 -3.18
CA ILE A 251 4.11 1.77 -2.52
C ILE A 251 3.53 2.76 -3.56
N MET A 252 4.34 3.19 -4.53
CA MET A 252 3.86 4.05 -5.63
C MET A 252 2.83 3.33 -6.50
N ALA A 253 3.05 2.06 -6.83
CA ALA A 253 2.11 1.24 -7.56
C ALA A 253 0.78 1.10 -6.82
N LEU A 254 0.82 0.85 -5.51
CA LEU A 254 -0.36 0.79 -4.68
C LEU A 254 -1.17 2.09 -4.77
N LYS A 255 -0.52 3.25 -4.61
CA LYS A 255 -1.14 4.59 -4.76
C LYS A 255 -1.80 4.79 -6.12
N MET A 256 -1.10 4.40 -7.19
CA MET A 256 -1.63 4.51 -8.55
C MET A 256 -2.85 3.62 -8.78
N LEU A 257 -2.82 2.39 -8.25
CA LEU A 257 -3.90 1.42 -8.41
C LEU A 257 -5.10 1.70 -7.50
N SER A 258 -4.87 2.17 -6.28
CA SER A 258 -5.93 2.39 -5.29
C SER A 258 -6.62 3.73 -5.47
N THR A 259 -5.86 4.82 -5.57
CA THR A 259 -6.40 6.20 -5.57
C THR A 259 -6.21 6.93 -6.90
N GLY A 260 -5.49 6.34 -7.85
CA GLY A 260 -5.12 7.04 -9.09
C GLY A 260 -4.05 8.11 -8.90
N SER A 261 -3.50 8.24 -7.69
CA SER A 261 -2.41 9.16 -7.41
C SER A 261 -1.11 8.63 -8.01
N THR A 262 -0.56 9.39 -8.95
CA THR A 262 0.75 9.12 -9.54
C THR A 262 1.81 10.00 -8.86
N PRO A 263 3.10 9.67 -8.99
CA PRO A 263 4.18 10.52 -8.45
C PRO A 263 4.16 11.96 -8.98
N ILE A 264 3.57 12.18 -10.16
CA ILE A 264 3.50 13.47 -10.85
C ILE A 264 2.28 14.30 -10.39
N GLY A 265 1.23 13.63 -9.88
CA GLY A 265 -0.02 14.26 -9.47
C GLY A 265 -1.17 13.27 -9.38
N ALA A 266 -2.32 13.74 -8.92
CA ALA A 266 -3.56 12.96 -8.89
C ALA A 266 -4.17 12.87 -10.29
N PHE A 267 -4.40 11.65 -10.77
CA PHE A 267 -5.10 11.38 -12.02
C PHE A 267 -6.33 10.52 -11.75
N ARG A 268 -7.30 10.55 -12.67
CA ARG A 268 -8.39 9.57 -12.63
C ARG A 268 -7.82 8.18 -12.89
N ARG A 269 -8.41 7.15 -12.24
CA ARG A 269 -8.04 5.74 -12.39
C ARG A 269 -8.44 5.21 -13.77
N THR A 270 -7.70 5.61 -14.79
CA THR A 270 -7.85 5.13 -16.17
C THR A 270 -7.11 3.81 -16.35
N ARG A 271 -7.46 3.03 -17.37
CA ARG A 271 -6.74 1.79 -17.71
C ARG A 271 -5.24 2.01 -17.90
N LEU A 272 -4.82 3.16 -18.43
CA LEU A 272 -3.42 3.52 -18.55
C LEU A 272 -2.72 3.63 -17.19
N VAL A 273 -3.34 4.34 -16.23
CA VAL A 273 -2.80 4.49 -14.88
C VAL A 273 -2.71 3.13 -14.19
N VAL A 274 -3.72 2.27 -14.38
CA VAL A 274 -3.71 0.90 -13.86
C VAL A 274 -2.57 0.08 -14.46
N PHE A 275 -2.39 0.12 -15.78
CA PHE A 275 -1.27 -0.57 -16.44
C PHE A 275 0.08 -0.08 -15.92
N CYS A 276 0.28 1.24 -15.81
CA CYS A 276 1.49 1.81 -15.25
C CYS A 276 1.70 1.40 -13.79
N GLY A 277 0.63 1.32 -12.99
CA GLY A 277 0.68 0.83 -11.61
C GLY A 277 1.13 -0.63 -11.54
N VAL A 278 0.60 -1.51 -12.37
CA VAL A 278 1.04 -2.92 -12.47
C VAL A 278 2.50 -3.02 -12.89
N LEU A 279 2.93 -2.20 -13.85
CA LEU A 279 4.33 -2.13 -14.28
C LEU A 279 5.26 -1.69 -13.14
N PHE A 280 4.87 -0.66 -12.38
CA PHE A 280 5.62 -0.18 -11.22
C PHE A 280 5.71 -1.26 -10.13
N ALA A 281 4.61 -1.97 -9.88
CA ALA A 281 4.60 -3.10 -8.96
C ALA A 281 5.57 -4.19 -9.43
N ALA A 282 5.53 -4.57 -10.71
CA ALA A 282 6.41 -5.59 -11.27
C ALA A 282 7.90 -5.19 -11.12
N LEU A 283 8.27 -3.98 -11.54
CA LEU A 283 9.64 -3.48 -11.38
C LEU A 283 10.07 -3.45 -9.90
N GLY A 284 9.18 -3.03 -9.02
CA GLY A 284 9.44 -2.98 -7.59
C GLY A 284 9.67 -4.37 -6.97
N ILE A 285 8.77 -5.30 -7.29
CA ILE A 285 8.82 -6.71 -6.87
C ILE A 285 10.11 -7.36 -7.36
N VAL A 286 10.43 -7.25 -8.65
CA VAL A 286 11.65 -7.85 -9.22
C VAL A 286 12.90 -7.31 -8.53
N SER A 287 12.95 -6.00 -8.24
CA SER A 287 14.06 -5.39 -7.51
C SER A 287 14.20 -5.86 -6.05
N CYS A 288 13.08 -6.24 -5.41
CA CYS A 288 13.11 -6.86 -4.08
C CYS A 288 13.59 -8.33 -4.13
N ILE A 289 13.33 -9.06 -5.22
CA ILE A 289 13.69 -10.49 -5.34
C ILE A 289 15.13 -10.66 -5.84
N VAL A 290 15.52 -9.88 -6.86
CA VAL A 290 16.79 -10.03 -7.57
C VAL A 290 17.63 -8.77 -7.36
N PRO A 291 18.64 -8.82 -6.47
CA PRO A 291 19.42 -7.65 -6.12
C PRO A 291 20.32 -7.21 -7.28
N GLY A 292 20.53 -5.90 -7.40
CA GLY A 292 21.56 -5.30 -8.27
C GLY A 292 21.14 -5.04 -9.73
N ILE A 293 20.20 -5.80 -10.29
CA ILE A 293 19.86 -5.69 -11.72
C ILE A 293 19.08 -4.40 -12.03
N LEU A 294 18.05 -4.09 -11.23
CA LEU A 294 17.15 -2.97 -11.49
C LEU A 294 17.58 -1.65 -10.82
N VAL A 295 18.64 -1.66 -10.01
CA VAL A 295 19.05 -0.51 -9.20
C VAL A 295 19.30 0.75 -10.04
N PRO A 296 20.08 0.72 -11.16
CA PRO A 296 20.32 1.92 -11.95
C PRO A 296 19.04 2.47 -12.56
N LEU A 297 18.21 1.57 -13.13
CA LEU A 297 16.93 1.93 -13.75
C LEU A 297 15.98 2.58 -12.74
N LEU A 298 15.82 1.95 -11.57
CA LEU A 298 14.93 2.46 -10.53
C LEU A 298 15.45 3.76 -9.93
N THR A 299 16.76 3.92 -9.77
CA THR A 299 17.35 5.16 -9.27
C THR A 299 17.03 6.34 -10.19
N VAL A 300 17.21 6.15 -11.50
CA VAL A 300 16.87 7.17 -12.50
C VAL A 300 15.36 7.44 -12.53
N LEU A 301 14.54 6.39 -12.56
CA LEU A 301 13.09 6.51 -12.62
C LEU A 301 12.53 7.24 -11.40
N ILE A 302 12.87 6.78 -10.19
CA ILE A 302 12.43 7.40 -8.93
C ILE A 302 12.98 8.83 -8.81
N GLY A 303 14.23 9.05 -9.23
CA GLY A 303 14.86 10.38 -9.24
C GLY A 303 14.07 11.38 -10.07
N ILE A 304 13.78 11.03 -11.33
CA ILE A 304 13.00 11.87 -12.25
C ILE A 304 11.58 12.09 -11.71
N LEU A 305 10.91 11.03 -11.23
CA LEU A 305 9.55 11.13 -10.72
C LEU A 305 9.44 12.05 -9.50
N ASN A 306 10.41 12.01 -8.57
CA ASN A 306 10.41 12.86 -7.39
C ASN A 306 10.70 14.33 -7.73
N ILE A 307 11.55 14.59 -8.73
CA ILE A 307 11.80 15.96 -9.22
C ILE A 307 10.55 16.49 -9.93
N ALA A 308 10.02 15.74 -10.90
CA ALA A 308 8.84 16.14 -11.66
C ALA A 308 7.62 16.36 -10.75
N GLY A 309 7.36 15.40 -9.85
CA GLY A 309 6.31 15.48 -8.85
C GLY A 309 6.46 16.66 -7.90
N GLY A 310 7.67 16.88 -7.38
CA GLY A 310 7.95 18.02 -6.50
C GLY A 310 7.80 19.37 -7.20
N VAL A 311 8.27 19.51 -8.44
CA VAL A 311 8.11 20.75 -9.23
C VAL A 311 6.64 21.03 -9.54
N MET A 312 5.89 20.02 -9.97
CA MET A 312 4.46 20.16 -10.25
C MET A 312 3.65 20.44 -8.99
N GLY A 313 3.97 19.76 -7.89
CA GLY A 313 3.37 20.02 -6.59
C GLY A 313 3.62 21.45 -6.12
N LEU A 314 4.85 21.96 -6.26
CA LEU A 314 5.20 23.32 -5.87
C LEU A 314 4.44 24.36 -6.69
N ARG A 315 4.35 24.15 -8.02
CA ARG A 315 3.55 24.99 -8.91
C ARG A 315 2.07 24.97 -8.52
N GLY A 316 1.53 23.79 -8.19
CA GLY A 316 0.15 23.61 -7.72
C GLY A 316 -0.12 24.40 -6.44
N THR A 317 0.68 24.19 -5.40
CA THR A 317 0.52 24.88 -4.11
C THR A 317 0.66 26.40 -4.27
N LEU A 318 1.62 26.88 -5.05
CA LEU A 318 1.81 28.33 -5.29
C LEU A 318 0.65 28.96 -6.07
N SER A 319 0.08 28.24 -7.05
CA SER A 319 -1.05 28.74 -7.84
C SER A 319 -2.37 28.80 -7.05
N GLY A 320 -2.51 27.98 -6.01
CA GLY A 320 -3.68 27.94 -5.14
C GLY A 320 -3.67 28.96 -4.00
N ILE A 321 -2.59 29.73 -3.82
CA ILE A 321 -2.54 30.82 -2.83
C ILE A 321 -3.41 31.97 -3.37
N PRO A 322 -4.48 32.38 -2.66
CA PRO A 322 -5.33 33.47 -3.12
C PRO A 322 -4.50 34.75 -3.28
N LYS A 323 -4.57 35.34 -4.47
CA LYS A 323 -3.96 36.66 -4.73
C LYS A 323 -4.69 37.69 -3.87
N ARG A 324 -3.92 38.49 -3.12
CA ARG A 324 -4.35 39.49 -2.12
C ARG A 324 -5.72 40.12 -2.44
N GLY A 325 -6.68 39.96 -1.52
CA GLY A 325 -7.98 40.63 -1.58
C GLY A 325 -9.15 39.94 -0.84
N GLY A 326 -8.94 38.82 -0.15
CA GLY A 326 -10.00 38.10 0.58
C GLY A 326 -9.67 37.85 2.05
N ASP A 327 -10.69 37.48 2.81
CA ASP A 327 -10.70 37.21 4.26
C ASP A 327 -9.46 36.48 4.80
N PRO A 328 -9.09 36.70 6.07
CA PRO A 328 -7.90 36.10 6.67
C PRO A 328 -7.93 34.58 6.51
N VAL A 329 -6.92 34.07 5.78
CA VAL A 329 -6.78 32.64 5.51
C VAL A 329 -6.61 31.90 6.84
N PRO A 330 -7.41 30.85 7.12
CA PRO A 330 -7.31 30.10 8.37
C PRO A 330 -5.88 29.59 8.62
N PRO A 331 -5.37 29.66 9.86
CA PRO A 331 -3.98 29.30 10.17
C PRO A 331 -3.65 27.83 9.87
N ILE A 332 -4.67 26.96 9.86
CA ILE A 332 -4.55 25.54 9.49
C ILE A 332 -4.23 25.37 8.00
N LEU A 333 -4.79 26.21 7.13
CA LEU A 333 -4.54 26.17 5.70
C LEU A 333 -3.14 26.68 5.36
N VAL A 334 -2.63 27.65 6.14
CA VAL A 334 -1.23 28.11 6.04
C VAL A 334 -0.27 26.98 6.40
N ARG A 335 -0.53 26.25 7.50
CA ARG A 335 0.29 25.09 7.90
C ARG A 335 0.23 23.96 6.87
N LEU A 336 -0.93 23.74 6.24
CA LEU A 336 -1.10 22.79 5.15
C LEU A 336 -0.21 23.15 3.94
N ASN A 337 -0.32 24.38 3.45
CA ASN A 337 0.47 24.86 2.30
C ASN A 337 1.97 24.84 2.59
N LEU A 338 2.38 25.27 3.79
CA LEU A 338 3.77 25.20 4.20
C LEU A 338 4.29 23.76 4.21
N SER A 339 3.50 22.82 4.75
CA SER A 339 3.87 21.40 4.77
C SER A 339 4.00 20.84 3.34
N GLN A 340 3.12 21.22 2.42
CA GLN A 340 3.21 20.82 1.01
C GLN A 340 4.46 21.40 0.33
N ILE A 341 4.77 22.69 0.55
CA ILE A 341 6.00 23.31 0.02
C ILE A 341 7.23 22.55 0.51
N VAL A 342 7.30 22.26 1.81
CA VAL A 342 8.42 21.50 2.39
C VAL A 342 8.52 20.10 1.79
N LEU A 343 7.40 19.36 1.67
CA LEU A 343 7.41 18.02 1.05
C LEU A 343 7.89 18.05 -0.40
N ASN A 344 7.44 19.03 -1.18
CA ASN A 344 7.82 19.18 -2.58
C ASN A 344 9.31 19.51 -2.73
N LEU A 345 9.85 20.40 -1.88
CA LEU A 345 11.28 20.70 -1.86
C LEU A 345 12.12 19.48 -1.45
N LEU A 346 11.72 18.76 -0.39
CA LEU A 346 12.39 17.54 0.04
C LEU A 346 12.35 16.45 -1.05
N SER A 347 11.24 16.34 -1.80
CA SER A 347 11.12 15.45 -2.95
C SER A 347 12.13 15.80 -4.05
N ILE A 348 12.25 17.08 -4.41
CA ILE A 348 13.23 17.55 -5.41
C ILE A 348 14.65 17.27 -4.94
N MET A 349 14.98 17.55 -3.66
CA MET A 349 16.30 17.28 -3.10
C MET A 349 16.63 15.79 -3.15
N PHE A 350 15.68 14.93 -2.73
CA PHE A 350 15.86 13.48 -2.77
C PHE A 350 16.06 12.98 -4.21
N GLY A 351 15.21 13.41 -5.15
CA GLY A 351 15.34 13.00 -6.54
C GLY A 351 16.64 13.48 -7.19
N THR A 352 17.09 14.70 -6.88
CA THR A 352 18.37 15.23 -7.36
C THR A 352 19.56 14.42 -6.80
N SER A 353 19.50 14.04 -5.52
CA SER A 353 20.54 13.22 -4.88
C SER A 353 20.67 11.82 -5.49
N MET A 354 19.58 11.29 -6.07
CA MET A 354 19.58 10.01 -6.79
C MET A 354 20.21 10.12 -8.18
N LEU A 355 19.96 11.22 -8.90
CA LEU A 355 20.48 11.42 -10.26
C LEU A 355 21.94 11.86 -10.28
N PHE A 356 22.40 12.55 -9.23
CA PHE A 356 23.77 13.05 -9.10
C PHE A 356 24.40 12.50 -7.82
N PRO A 357 24.89 11.24 -7.84
CA PRO A 357 25.59 10.65 -6.70
C PRO A 357 26.79 11.51 -6.30
N GLY A 358 26.96 11.75 -5.00
CA GLY A 358 28.04 12.57 -4.45
C GLY A 358 27.69 14.04 -4.24
N LEU A 359 26.55 14.52 -4.74
CA LEU A 359 26.08 15.89 -4.47
C LEU A 359 25.66 16.08 -3.01
N LEU A 360 25.08 15.05 -2.40
CA LEU A 360 24.76 15.00 -0.97
C LEU A 360 25.43 13.78 -0.33
N PRO A 361 26.02 13.93 0.88
CA PRO A 361 26.45 12.79 1.68
C PRO A 361 25.28 11.85 1.96
N SER A 362 25.53 10.55 2.02
CA SER A 362 24.50 9.53 2.28
C SER A 362 23.72 9.79 3.58
N LEU A 363 24.39 10.35 4.59
CA LEU A 363 23.78 10.78 5.85
C LEU A 363 22.71 11.87 5.64
N VAL A 364 23.00 12.83 4.77
CA VAL A 364 22.08 13.93 4.43
C VAL A 364 20.88 13.39 3.66
N THR A 365 21.10 12.44 2.74
CA THR A 365 20.00 11.74 2.05
C THR A 365 19.08 11.00 3.03
N GLY A 366 19.66 10.33 4.03
CA GLY A 366 18.89 9.72 5.12
C GLY A 366 18.05 10.74 5.90
N LEU A 367 18.64 11.89 6.26
CA LEU A 367 17.94 12.96 6.96
C LEU A 367 16.81 13.58 6.12
N ILE A 368 17.03 13.82 4.83
CA ILE A 368 16.01 14.32 3.90
C ILE A 368 14.81 13.37 3.86
N LEU A 369 15.08 12.06 3.83
CA LEU A 369 14.02 11.07 3.76
C LEU A 369 13.25 10.95 5.07
N ALA A 370 13.95 10.98 6.22
CA ALA A 370 13.32 11.01 7.53
C ALA A 370 12.46 12.28 7.70
N ALA A 371 12.97 13.43 7.26
CA ALA A 371 12.22 14.68 7.27
C ALA A 371 10.99 14.61 6.37
N ASN A 372 11.11 14.02 5.17
CA ASN A 372 9.99 13.83 4.25
C ASN A 372 8.90 12.97 4.91
N GLY A 373 9.28 11.83 5.50
CA GLY A 373 8.36 10.99 6.28
C GLY A 373 7.71 11.72 7.45
N GLY A 374 8.49 12.47 8.23
CA GLY A 374 7.99 13.25 9.37
C GLY A 374 6.98 14.33 8.97
N VAL A 375 7.27 15.09 7.91
CA VAL A 375 6.34 16.11 7.39
C VAL A 375 5.08 15.46 6.81
N LEU A 376 5.20 14.27 6.19
CA LEU A 376 4.03 13.54 5.68
C LEU A 376 3.11 13.06 6.82
N LEU A 377 3.67 12.61 7.94
CA LEU A 377 2.90 12.27 9.15
C LEU A 377 2.28 13.50 9.80
N TYR A 378 2.98 14.64 9.78
CA TYR A 378 2.42 15.91 10.24
C TYR A 378 1.27 16.39 9.34
N LEU A 379 1.40 16.24 8.01
CA LEU A 379 0.35 16.54 7.05
C LEU A 379 -0.91 15.71 7.34
N LEU A 380 -0.74 14.40 7.59
CA LEU A 380 -1.83 13.51 7.97
C LEU A 380 -2.56 14.00 9.24
N ARG A 381 -1.82 14.48 10.25
CA ARG A 381 -2.42 15.08 11.44
C ARG A 381 -3.24 16.33 11.10
N ILE A 382 -2.78 17.16 10.17
CA ILE A 382 -3.54 18.34 9.72
C ILE A 382 -4.83 17.92 9.00
N LEU A 383 -4.76 16.97 8.08
CA LEU A 383 -5.92 16.50 7.31
C LEU A 383 -7.01 15.91 8.22
N THR A 384 -6.60 15.08 9.18
CA THR A 384 -7.53 14.50 10.17
C THR A 384 -8.15 15.54 11.10
N LEU A 385 -7.46 16.63 11.42
CA LEU A 385 -8.04 17.77 12.16
C LEU A 385 -9.04 18.55 11.29
N LEU A 386 -8.73 18.72 10.01
CA LEU A 386 -9.59 19.44 9.07
C LEU A 386 -10.92 18.71 8.82
N GLU A 387 -10.88 17.38 8.66
CA GLU A 387 -12.09 16.55 8.57
C GLU A 387 -12.96 16.65 9.82
N LYS A 388 -12.35 16.61 11.02
CA LYS A 388 -13.09 16.74 12.28
C LYS A 388 -13.84 18.07 12.35
N MET A 389 -13.18 19.18 12.00
CA MET A 389 -13.81 20.50 11.98
C MET A 389 -14.92 20.61 10.93
N ALA A 390 -14.71 20.06 9.73
CA ALA A 390 -15.72 20.04 8.68
C ALA A 390 -16.96 19.23 9.09
N GLY A 391 -16.76 18.10 9.78
CA GLY A 391 -17.84 17.30 10.36
C GLY A 391 -18.63 18.06 11.43
N THR A 392 -17.96 18.83 12.28
CA THR A 392 -18.64 19.62 13.34
C THR A 392 -19.47 20.77 12.76
N ALA A 393 -18.99 21.39 11.67
CA ALA A 393 -19.72 22.44 10.96
C ALA A 393 -20.95 21.91 10.19
N ALA A 394 -20.89 20.67 9.70
CA ALA A 394 -22.01 20.03 8.99
C ALA A 394 -23.13 19.53 9.93
N GLU A 395 -22.83 19.25 11.20
CA GLU A 395 -23.82 18.87 12.23
C GLU A 395 -24.55 20.08 12.85
N SER A 396 -24.18 21.31 12.49
CA SER A 396 -24.83 22.53 12.96
C SER A 396 -25.60 23.33 11.89
N PRO A 397 -26.59 22.77 11.17
CA PRO A 397 -27.60 23.56 10.48
C PRO A 397 -28.87 23.72 11.35
N HIS A 398 -29.16 24.97 11.74
CA HIS A 398 -30.40 25.47 12.36
C HIS A 398 -30.70 25.14 13.84
N SER A 399 -30.12 25.92 14.75
CA SER A 399 -30.81 26.32 15.99
C SER A 399 -30.75 27.85 16.12
N GLY A 400 -31.69 28.54 15.48
CA GLY A 400 -31.73 30.00 15.53
C GLY A 400 -32.82 30.61 14.65
N GLY A 401 -34.07 30.19 14.85
CA GLY A 401 -35.19 30.85 14.19
C GLY A 401 -36.51 30.10 14.37
N THR A 402 -37.16 30.30 15.52
CA THR A 402 -38.63 30.39 15.69
C THR A 402 -39.00 30.34 17.18
N ALA A 403 -39.23 31.51 17.79
CA ALA A 403 -40.14 31.76 18.93
C ALA A 403 -40.12 33.28 19.20
N GLY A 404 -41.21 34.05 19.25
CA GLY A 404 -42.62 33.69 19.27
C GLY A 404 -43.47 34.79 18.65
N MET A 405 -44.53 34.34 17.99
CA MET A 405 -45.66 35.11 17.55
C MET A 405 -46.54 35.37 18.78
N SER A 406 -46.47 36.59 19.34
CA SER A 406 -47.42 37.04 20.35
C SER A 406 -48.70 37.51 19.65
N ARG A 407 -49.72 36.65 19.65
CA ARG A 407 -51.11 37.06 19.47
C ARG A 407 -51.60 37.59 20.82
N SER A 408 -51.98 38.86 20.85
CA SER A 408 -52.91 39.41 21.85
C SER A 408 -54.08 40.04 21.09
N ASN A 409 -55.21 39.35 21.10
CA ASN A 409 -56.53 39.92 20.83
C ASN A 409 -57.04 40.56 22.14
N GLY A 410 -57.65 41.75 22.05
CA GLY A 410 -58.54 42.22 23.11
C GLY A 410 -58.75 43.73 23.16
N ALA A 411 -59.88 44.16 22.57
CA ALA A 411 -60.61 45.42 22.74
C ALA A 411 -60.00 46.72 22.19
#